data_AF-A0A183FBP9-F1
#
_entry.id   AF-A0A183FBP9-F1
#
_cell.length_a   1.000
_cell.length_b   1.000
_cell.length_c   1.000
_cell.angle_alpha   90.00
_cell.angle_beta   90.00
_cell.angle_gamma   90.00
#
_symmetry.space_group_name_H-M   'P 1'
#
loop_
_entity.id
_entity.type
_entity.pdbx_description
1 polymer ?
#
loop_
_entity_poly.entity_id
_entity_poly.type
_entity_poly.pdbx_seq_one_letter_code
_entity_poly.pdbx_strand_id
1 'polypeptide(L)'
;MRSNFSATLGPNNTNSLVVAETYAEVIGVLSETHFTQIHKQFMGILTELKKDSSATVAHNLISLLMAMKFVKIKTNQVDDFEMGIKFLDDLGSFLLEVKDKDVKHAVAGLLVEILLPVAAQIKREANIPALIAFVGKLYGPTSELASKKQHKLVC
;
A
#
# COMPACT_ATOMS: atom_id res chain seq x y z
N MET A 1 -12.95 -4.42 8.49
CA MET A 1 -13.49 -3.07 8.19
C MET A 1 -14.10 -3.13 6.79
N ARG A 2 -15.39 -3.45 6.68
CA ARG A 2 -16.11 -3.41 5.39
C ARG A 2 -16.71 -2.01 5.26
N SER A 3 -16.04 -1.13 4.53
CA SER A 3 -16.58 0.20 4.21
C SER A 3 -17.66 0.06 3.13
N ASN A 4 -18.81 0.69 3.37
CA ASN A 4 -20.02 0.67 2.56
C ASN A 4 -19.84 1.40 1.21
N PHE A 5 -19.08 0.82 0.28
CA PHE A 5 -19.02 1.28 -1.11
C PHE A 5 -20.14 0.71 -2.01
N SER A 6 -21.14 0.02 -1.42
CA SER A 6 -22.10 -0.80 -2.18
C SER A 6 -23.35 -0.08 -2.69
N ALA A 7 -23.55 1.22 -2.42
CA ALA A 7 -24.91 1.77 -2.52
C ALA A 7 -25.35 2.34 -3.89
N THR A 8 -24.53 2.37 -4.95
CA THR A 8 -24.96 3.07 -6.20
C THR A 8 -24.47 2.51 -7.54
N LEU A 9 -24.02 1.26 -7.67
CA LEU A 9 -23.45 0.78 -8.95
C LEU A 9 -23.94 -0.64 -9.31
N GLY A 10 -24.47 -0.81 -10.53
CA GLY A 10 -25.20 -2.01 -10.99
C GLY A 10 -24.43 -3.36 -10.92
N PRO A 11 -25.10 -4.49 -11.22
CA PRO A 11 -24.59 -5.84 -10.95
C PRO A 11 -23.21 -6.15 -11.57
N ASN A 12 -22.89 -5.55 -12.72
CA ASN A 12 -21.61 -5.75 -13.39
C ASN A 12 -20.41 -5.13 -12.65
N ASN A 13 -20.60 -3.98 -12.00
CA ASN A 13 -19.53 -3.33 -11.24
C ASN A 13 -19.23 -4.09 -9.93
N THR A 14 -20.28 -4.61 -9.29
CA THR A 14 -20.13 -5.44 -8.09
C THR A 14 -19.30 -6.69 -8.38
N ASN A 15 -19.55 -7.35 -9.51
CA ASN A 15 -18.77 -8.52 -9.93
C ASN A 15 -17.28 -8.18 -10.19
N SER A 16 -16.98 -7.04 -10.82
CA SER A 16 -15.61 -6.61 -11.06
C SER A 16 -14.82 -6.36 -9.78
N LEU A 17 -15.46 -5.78 -8.74
CA LEU A 17 -14.81 -5.52 -7.46
C LEU A 17 -14.49 -6.82 -6.71
N VAL A 18 -15.41 -7.78 -6.72
CA VAL A 18 -15.20 -9.12 -6.13
C VAL A 18 -14.05 -9.86 -6.82
N VAL A 19 -13.98 -9.78 -8.15
CA VAL A 19 -12.89 -10.38 -8.92
C VAL A 19 -11.56 -9.72 -8.58
N ALA A 20 -11.50 -8.39 -8.55
CA ALA A 20 -10.27 -7.66 -8.19
C ALA A 20 -9.80 -7.98 -6.76
N GLU A 21 -10.73 -8.09 -5.81
CA GLU A 21 -10.42 -8.48 -4.43
C GLU A 21 -9.86 -9.91 -4.36
N THR A 22 -10.47 -10.85 -5.08
CA THR A 22 -9.99 -12.23 -5.15
C THR A 22 -8.58 -12.31 -5.75
N TYR A 23 -8.30 -11.54 -6.80
CA TYR A 23 -6.95 -11.47 -7.37
C TYR A 23 -5.94 -10.86 -6.40
N ALA A 24 -6.33 -9.84 -5.63
CA ALA A 24 -5.46 -9.27 -4.61
C ALA A 24 -5.12 -10.30 -3.51
N GLU A 25 -6.06 -11.16 -3.10
CA GLU A 25 -5.79 -12.25 -2.15
C GLU A 25 -4.76 -13.23 -2.70
N VAL A 26 -4.92 -13.63 -3.98
CA VAL A 26 -3.97 -14.51 -4.66
C VAL A 26 -2.58 -13.88 -4.73
N ILE A 27 -2.47 -12.58 -5.05
CA ILE A 27 -1.19 -11.85 -5.02
C ILE A 27 -0.60 -11.87 -3.61
N GLY A 28 -1.43 -11.64 -2.58
CA GLY A 28 -1.02 -11.72 -1.18
C GLY A 28 -0.38 -13.07 -0.85
N VAL A 29 -1.02 -14.18 -1.21
CA VAL A 29 -0.49 -15.54 -1.01
C VAL A 29 0.79 -15.77 -1.82
N LEU A 30 0.82 -15.39 -3.10
CA LEU A 30 2.01 -15.54 -3.94
C LEU A 30 3.21 -14.74 -3.41
N SER A 31 2.95 -13.58 -2.79
CA SER A 31 3.99 -12.73 -2.21
C SER A 31 4.75 -13.40 -1.08
N GLU A 32 4.17 -14.41 -0.42
CA GLU A 32 4.86 -15.16 0.63
C GLU A 32 6.04 -15.98 0.09
N THR A 33 6.05 -16.31 -1.21
CA THR A 33 7.11 -17.13 -1.85
C THR A 33 7.85 -16.40 -2.97
N HIS A 34 7.22 -15.41 -3.62
CA HIS A 34 7.76 -14.72 -4.79
C HIS A 34 7.84 -13.20 -4.58
N PHE A 35 8.06 -12.74 -3.34
CA PHE A 35 8.03 -11.33 -2.95
C PHE A 35 8.82 -10.43 -3.90
N THR A 36 10.09 -10.76 -4.16
CA THR A 36 10.99 -9.95 -5.00
C THR A 36 10.44 -9.73 -6.41
N GLN A 37 9.84 -10.77 -7.01
CA GLN A 37 9.28 -10.67 -8.35
C GLN A 37 8.01 -9.83 -8.35
N ILE A 38 7.13 -10.01 -7.36
CA ILE A 38 5.91 -9.22 -7.23
C ILE A 38 6.24 -7.75 -6.97
N HIS A 39 7.17 -7.47 -6.06
CA HIS A 39 7.66 -6.12 -5.78
C HIS A 39 8.20 -5.46 -7.03
N LYS A 40 9.08 -6.14 -7.78
CA LYS A 40 9.63 -5.63 -9.04
C LYS A 40 8.53 -5.34 -10.07
N GLN A 41 7.58 -6.27 -10.24
CA GLN A 41 6.49 -6.12 -11.20
C GLN A 41 5.58 -4.94 -10.82
N PHE A 42 5.20 -4.84 -9.55
CA PHE A 42 4.38 -3.75 -9.03
C PHE A 42 5.06 -2.40 -9.26
N MET A 43 6.33 -2.26 -8.91
CA MET A 43 7.07 -1.00 -9.11
C MET A 43 7.26 -0.66 -10.59
N GLY A 44 7.40 -1.67 -11.45
CA GLY A 44 7.43 -1.49 -12.90
C GLY A 44 6.13 -0.88 -13.43
N ILE A 45 4.99 -1.50 -13.12
CA ILE A 45 3.67 -1.01 -13.53
C ILE A 45 3.40 0.38 -12.93
N LEU A 46 3.75 0.59 -11.66
CA LEU A 46 3.61 1.89 -11.00
C LEU A 46 4.39 2.99 -11.74
N THR A 47 5.62 2.70 -12.14
CA THR A 47 6.48 3.63 -12.87
C THR A 47 5.92 3.96 -14.26
N GLU A 48 5.28 3.00 -14.93
CA GLU A 48 4.60 3.21 -16.20
C GLU A 48 3.35 4.07 -16.03
N LEU A 49 2.48 3.74 -15.06
CA LEU A 49 1.27 4.52 -14.78
C LEU A 49 1.57 5.97 -14.39
N LYS A 50 2.69 6.24 -13.71
CA LYS A 50 3.13 7.61 -13.39
C LYS A 50 3.41 8.47 -14.63
N LYS A 51 3.65 7.86 -15.79
CA LYS A 51 3.86 8.57 -17.06
C LYS A 51 2.54 8.81 -17.81
N ASP A 52 1.47 8.13 -17.40
CA ASP A 52 0.15 8.29 -18.01
C ASP A 52 -0.45 9.65 -17.62
N SER A 53 -0.93 10.38 -18.63
CA SER A 53 -1.61 11.68 -18.49
C SER A 53 -3.11 11.59 -18.74
N SER A 54 -3.65 10.38 -18.87
CA SER A 54 -5.08 10.13 -19.05
C SER A 54 -5.88 10.53 -17.81
N ALA A 55 -7.16 10.88 -18.01
CA ALA A 55 -8.05 11.19 -16.90
C ALA A 55 -8.34 9.98 -15.98
N THR A 56 -8.01 8.75 -16.42
CA THR A 56 -8.23 7.51 -15.66
C THR A 56 -7.02 7.10 -14.83
N VAL A 57 -5.88 7.80 -14.94
CA VAL A 57 -4.62 7.43 -14.26
C VAL A 57 -4.79 7.29 -12.75
N ALA A 58 -5.54 8.20 -12.11
CA ALA A 58 -5.77 8.15 -10.66
C ALA A 58 -6.51 6.86 -10.25
N HIS A 59 -7.55 6.49 -11.00
CA HIS A 59 -8.29 5.25 -10.78
C HIS A 59 -7.42 4.01 -11.02
N ASN A 60 -6.59 4.02 -12.07
CA ASN A 60 -5.69 2.90 -12.37
C ASN A 60 -4.62 2.73 -11.30
N LEU A 61 -4.05 3.83 -10.79
CA LEU A 61 -3.10 3.82 -9.67
C LEU A 61 -3.76 3.27 -8.40
N ILE A 62 -4.97 3.71 -8.06
CA ILE A 62 -5.71 3.19 -6.91
C ILE A 62 -5.96 1.70 -7.06
N SER A 63 -6.43 1.25 -8.23
CA SER A 63 -6.65 -0.18 -8.51
C SER A 63 -5.37 -1.01 -8.39
N LEU A 64 -4.23 -0.50 -8.87
CA LEU A 64 -2.93 -1.15 -8.70
C LEU A 64 -2.52 -1.23 -7.21
N LEU A 65 -2.73 -0.17 -6.44
CA LEU A 65 -2.45 -0.16 -4.99
C LEU A 65 -3.30 -1.19 -4.25
N MET A 66 -4.60 -1.26 -4.56
CA MET A 66 -5.52 -2.22 -3.96
C MET A 66 -5.15 -3.69 -4.27
N ALA A 67 -4.48 -3.95 -5.39
CA ALA A 67 -3.99 -5.30 -5.72
C ALA A 67 -2.94 -5.81 -4.73
N MET A 68 -2.28 -4.92 -3.97
CA MET A 68 -1.23 -5.25 -3.01
C MET A 68 -1.72 -5.35 -1.56
N LYS A 69 -3.02 -5.11 -1.30
CA LYS A 69 -3.58 -4.96 0.07
C LYS A 69 -3.36 -6.15 1.00
N PHE A 70 -3.19 -7.34 0.45
CA PHE A 70 -2.99 -8.59 1.21
C PHE A 70 -1.53 -9.03 1.32
N VAL A 71 -0.58 -8.23 0.83
CA VAL A 71 0.85 -8.52 0.96
C VAL A 71 1.26 -8.45 2.43
N LYS A 72 2.00 -9.47 2.88
CA LYS A 72 2.50 -9.57 4.25
C LYS A 72 4.02 -9.56 4.26
N ILE A 73 4.59 -8.77 5.16
CA ILE A 73 6.04 -8.73 5.36
C ILE A 73 6.43 -9.79 6.38
N LYS A 74 7.39 -10.64 6.02
CA LYS A 74 7.99 -11.62 6.92
C LYS A 74 8.92 -10.92 7.91
N THR A 75 8.77 -11.22 9.19
CA THR A 75 9.53 -10.59 10.29
C THR A 75 10.53 -11.53 10.97
N ASN A 76 10.55 -12.80 10.56
CA ASN A 76 11.33 -13.88 11.15
C ASN A 76 12.77 -13.97 10.61
N GLN A 77 12.97 -13.68 9.33
CA GLN A 77 14.28 -13.62 8.68
C GLN A 77 14.65 -12.16 8.39
N VAL A 78 15.90 -11.78 8.66
CA VAL A 78 16.36 -10.38 8.52
C VAL A 78 16.31 -9.95 7.05
N ASP A 79 16.83 -10.78 6.14
CA ASP A 79 16.86 -10.47 4.70
C ASP A 79 15.43 -10.29 4.13
N ASP A 80 14.51 -11.18 4.49
CA ASP A 80 13.10 -11.07 4.08
C ASP A 80 12.44 -9.80 4.64
N PHE A 81 12.76 -9.47 5.89
CA PHE A 81 12.25 -8.26 6.52
C PHE A 81 12.80 -7.01 5.84
N GLU A 82 14.10 -6.94 5.57
CA GLU A 82 14.72 -5.83 4.85
C GLU A 82 14.16 -5.66 3.43
N MET A 83 13.87 -6.75 2.72
CA MET A 83 13.15 -6.69 1.44
C MET A 83 11.75 -6.09 1.60
N GLY A 84 11.01 -6.49 2.65
CA GLY A 84 9.73 -5.91 2.99
C GLY A 84 9.81 -4.41 3.33
N ILE A 85 10.81 -4.01 4.12
CA ILE A 85 11.06 -2.60 4.44
C ILE A 85 11.43 -1.82 3.19
N LYS A 86 12.23 -2.39 2.28
CA LYS A 86 12.51 -1.74 1.00
C LYS A 86 11.23 -1.47 0.20
N PHE A 87 10.32 -2.43 0.14
CA PHE A 87 9.01 -2.22 -0.51
C PHE A 87 8.21 -1.09 0.16
N LEU A 88 8.18 -1.05 1.49
CA LEU A 88 7.54 0.05 2.23
C LEU A 88 8.22 1.40 1.96
N ASP A 89 9.54 1.44 1.85
CA ASP A 89 10.30 2.67 1.54
C ASP A 89 10.03 3.17 0.12
N ASP A 90 9.87 2.26 -0.85
CA ASP A 90 9.47 2.58 -2.21
C ASP A 90 8.03 3.15 -2.23
N LEU A 91 7.09 2.55 -1.47
CA LEU A 91 5.73 3.09 -1.28
C LEU A 91 5.73 4.45 -0.56
N GLY A 92 6.57 4.60 0.47
CA GLY A 92 6.74 5.84 1.21
C GLY A 92 7.25 6.97 0.33
N SER A 93 8.23 6.67 -0.54
CA SER A 93 8.72 7.62 -1.52
C SER A 93 7.62 8.02 -2.51
N PHE A 94 6.82 7.05 -2.98
CA PHE A 94 5.66 7.35 -3.82
C PHE A 94 4.61 8.22 -3.10
N LEU A 95 4.29 7.93 -1.84
CA LEU A 95 3.36 8.73 -1.03
C LEU A 95 3.74 10.22 -1.00
N LEU A 96 5.03 10.52 -0.87
CA LEU A 96 5.54 11.89 -0.79
C LEU A 96 5.45 12.61 -2.15
N GLU A 97 5.63 11.89 -3.25
CA GLU A 97 5.56 12.44 -4.61
C GLU A 97 4.11 12.70 -5.09
N VAL A 98 3.15 11.92 -4.62
CA VAL A 98 1.75 12.00 -5.09
C VAL A 98 1.11 13.34 -4.70
N LYS A 99 0.55 14.01 -5.70
CA LYS A 99 -0.23 15.25 -5.54
C LYS A 99 -1.73 15.01 -5.45
N ASP A 100 -2.22 14.01 -6.18
CA ASP A 100 -3.63 13.64 -6.18
C ASP A 100 -4.06 13.14 -4.80
N LYS A 101 -5.17 13.68 -4.27
CA LYS A 101 -5.59 13.36 -2.91
C LYS A 101 -6.04 11.91 -2.80
N ASP A 102 -6.81 11.38 -3.74
CA ASP A 102 -7.39 10.04 -3.63
C ASP A 102 -6.30 8.97 -3.77
N VAL A 103 -5.34 9.17 -4.68
CA VAL A 103 -4.16 8.30 -4.77
C VAL A 103 -3.34 8.38 -3.49
N LYS A 104 -3.12 9.58 -2.93
CA LYS A 104 -2.37 9.75 -1.67
C LYS A 104 -3.03 9.02 -0.50
N HIS A 105 -4.37 9.06 -0.40
CA HIS A 105 -5.10 8.27 0.58
C HIS A 105 -4.96 6.77 0.37
N ALA A 106 -5.05 6.30 -0.88
CA ALA A 106 -4.91 4.87 -1.20
C ALA A 106 -3.52 4.35 -0.80
N VAL A 107 -2.44 5.10 -1.08
CA VAL A 107 -1.08 4.70 -0.67
C VAL A 107 -0.95 4.68 0.85
N ALA A 108 -1.49 5.69 1.55
CA ALA A 108 -1.47 5.73 3.01
C ALA A 108 -2.27 4.57 3.63
N GLY A 109 -3.43 4.25 3.05
CA GLY A 109 -4.25 3.10 3.46
C GLY A 109 -3.50 1.78 3.30
N LEU A 110 -2.87 1.56 2.13
CA LEU A 110 -2.06 0.37 1.87
C LEU A 110 -0.88 0.24 2.86
N LEU A 111 -0.17 1.35 3.14
CA LEU A 111 0.89 1.34 4.14
C LEU A 111 0.36 0.91 5.52
N VAL A 112 -0.80 1.41 5.94
CA VAL A 112 -1.43 1.02 7.22
C VAL A 112 -1.82 -0.47 7.23
N GLU A 113 -2.41 -0.97 6.15
CA GLU A 113 -2.82 -2.37 6.03
C GLU A 113 -1.63 -3.34 6.18
N ILE A 114 -0.47 -2.97 5.64
CA ILE A 114 0.75 -3.79 5.72
C ILE A 114 1.50 -3.58 7.04
N LEU A 115 1.56 -2.35 7.56
CA LEU A 115 2.31 -2.02 8.77
C LEU A 115 1.65 -2.53 10.06
N LEU A 116 0.31 -2.59 10.13
CA LEU A 116 -0.40 -3.04 11.33
C LEU A 116 -0.03 -4.49 11.73
N PRO A 117 -0.05 -5.49 10.82
CA PRO A 117 0.44 -6.83 11.10
C PRO A 117 1.90 -6.87 11.54
N VAL A 118 2.76 -6.06 10.91
CA VAL A 118 4.20 -6.01 11.24
C VAL A 118 4.40 -5.49 12.66
N ALA A 119 3.72 -4.40 13.03
CA ALA A 119 3.80 -3.81 14.37
C ALA A 119 3.31 -4.78 15.46
N ALA A 120 2.33 -5.63 15.15
CA ALA A 120 1.83 -6.64 16.10
C ALA A 120 2.82 -7.82 16.30
N GLN A 121 3.72 -8.05 15.34
CA GLN A 121 4.62 -9.21 15.34
C GLN A 121 6.07 -8.88 15.73
N ILE A 122 6.48 -7.61 15.63
CA ILE A 122 7.87 -7.21 15.86
C ILE A 122 8.24 -7.39 17.35
N LYS A 123 9.04 -8.43 17.64
CA LYS A 123 9.51 -8.78 19.00
C LYS A 123 11.01 -8.56 19.20
N ARG A 124 11.78 -8.37 18.12
CA ARG A 124 13.22 -8.07 18.20
C ARG A 124 13.42 -6.58 18.42
N GLU A 125 14.43 -6.23 19.23
CA GLU A 125 14.93 -4.86 19.33
C GLU A 125 15.18 -4.33 17.92
N ALA A 126 14.35 -3.38 17.50
CA ALA A 126 14.24 -2.90 16.14
C ALA A 126 15.41 -1.95 15.77
N ASN A 127 16.65 -2.39 15.99
CA ASN A 127 17.85 -1.72 15.51
C ASN A 127 18.18 -2.14 14.07
N ILE A 128 17.16 -2.19 13.21
CA ILE A 128 17.32 -2.53 11.80
C ILE A 128 17.48 -1.20 11.05
N PRO A 129 18.65 -0.89 10.47
CA PRO A 129 18.92 0.42 9.88
C PRO A 129 17.89 0.82 8.81
N ALA A 130 17.45 -0.14 8.00
CA ALA A 130 16.42 0.09 6.98
C ALA A 130 15.09 0.56 7.58
N LEU A 131 14.66 -0.04 8.70
CA LEU A 131 13.41 0.33 9.37
C LEU A 131 13.53 1.73 9.99
N ILE A 132 14.66 2.03 10.64
CA ILE A 132 14.92 3.36 11.22
C ILE A 132 14.89 4.43 10.12
N ALA A 133 15.56 4.18 8.99
CA ALA A 133 15.56 5.10 7.87
C ALA A 133 14.16 5.33 7.28
N PHE A 134 13.39 4.25 7.10
CA PHE A 134 12.00 4.32 6.63
C PHE A 134 11.11 5.14 7.57
N VAL A 135 11.15 4.86 8.88
CA VAL A 135 10.38 5.60 9.88
C VAL A 135 10.81 7.06 9.91
N GLY A 136 12.11 7.33 9.90
CA GLY A 136 12.64 8.70 9.87
C GLY A 136 12.17 9.50 8.64
N LYS A 137 12.13 8.86 7.46
CA LYS A 137 11.63 9.48 6.22
C LYS A 137 10.15 9.87 6.33
N LEU A 138 9.30 8.99 6.86
CA LEU A 138 7.85 9.20 6.84
C LEU A 138 7.27 9.89 8.07
N TYR A 139 7.92 9.81 9.24
CA TYR A 139 7.34 10.29 10.49
C TYR A 139 6.93 11.77 10.45
N GLY A 140 7.84 12.65 10.01
CA GLY A 140 7.54 14.09 9.88
C GLY A 140 6.38 14.39 8.94
N PRO A 141 6.47 13.98 7.65
CA PRO A 141 5.40 14.22 6.67
C PRO A 141 4.05 13.63 7.08
N THR A 142 4.02 12.41 7.62
CA THR A 142 2.76 11.75 8.02
C THR A 142 2.16 12.34 9.29
N SER A 143 2.99 12.77 10.25
CA SER A 143 2.55 13.50 11.45
C SER A 143 1.89 14.83 11.10
N GLU A 144 2.45 15.57 10.14
CA GLU A 144 1.85 16.82 9.65
C GLU A 144 0.50 16.55 8.96
N LEU A 145 0.43 15.50 8.13
CA LEU A 145 -0.82 15.09 7.48
C LEU A 145 -1.90 14.70 8.50
N ALA A 146 -1.54 13.95 9.54
CA ALA A 146 -2.46 13.55 10.62
C ALA A 146 -2.94 14.75 11.46
N SER A 147 -2.09 15.78 11.61
CA SER A 147 -2.40 16.99 12.39
C SER A 147 -3.35 17.95 11.66
N LYS A 148 -3.40 17.89 10.32
CA LYS A 148 -4.34 18.68 9.52
C LYS A 148 -5.76 18.08 9.63
N LYS A 149 -6.65 18.78 10.34
CA LYS A 149 -8.08 18.44 10.60
C LYS A 149 -9.00 18.22 9.38
N GLN A 150 -8.48 17.94 8.18
CA GLN A 150 -9.28 17.67 6.96
C GLN A 150 -9.41 16.20 6.57
N HIS A 151 -8.90 15.26 7.37
CA HIS A 151 -9.08 13.81 7.15
C HIS A 151 -9.99 13.18 8.23
N LYS A 152 -11.10 13.84 8.57
CA LYS A 152 -12.21 13.12 9.21
C LYS A 152 -12.94 12.36 8.11
N LEU A 153 -12.81 11.04 8.10
CA LEU A 153 -13.89 10.20 7.62
C LEU A 153 -15.13 10.61 8.41
N VAL A 154 -16.07 11.26 7.74
CA VAL A 154 -17.38 11.55 8.32
C VAL A 154 -18.09 10.21 8.40
N CYS A 155 -18.35 9.76 9.63
CA CYS A 155 -19.14 8.56 9.91
C CYS A 155 -20.59 8.75 9.49
#